data_AF-A0A0U3QJF7-F1
#
_entry.id   AF-A0A0U3QJF7-F1
#
_cell.length_a   1.000
_cell.length_b   1.000
_cell.length_c   1.000
_cell.angle_alpha   90.00
_cell.angle_beta   90.00
_cell.angle_gamma   90.00
#
_symmetry.space_group_name_H-M   'P 1'
#
loop_
_entity.id
_entity.type
_entity.pdbx_description
1 polymer ?
#
loop_
_entity_poly.entity_id
_entity_poly.type
_entity_poly.pdbx_seq_one_letter_code
_entity_poly.pdbx_strand_id
1 'polypeptide(L)'
;MDTLHITTPADLVSLIGHSLGYWPHESLVCISLQQNRMGATLRLDLPTTPGHAHTYARKVGGYLRTHQDATAAVFAIFTNTHRDNDSEALFGPLVEALAQQLALAGNPIQAGWNIGPTAMAEFRIHPVSYGPDIPLTTIQSSVLNAELIFRGSQIKDSLALPHPTVTREFTADVETHLKAAAVQSSAQRTAAARGYWSSLLDDGDEPTAAQLAEVLSYLQIPELRDRLIADMPGLNLPMELLLFGESNTAPDWDRIDTAEGLLLQLTL
;
A
#
# COMPACT_ATOMS: atom_id res chain seq x y z
N MET A 1 -24.14 9.58 11.37
CA MET A 1 -22.89 8.92 11.78
C MET A 1 -22.09 9.93 12.58
N ASP A 2 -21.71 9.59 13.81
CA ASP A 2 -20.91 10.48 14.65
C ASP A 2 -19.47 10.56 14.13
N THR A 3 -18.98 11.80 14.01
CA THR A 3 -17.62 12.11 13.56
C THR A 3 -16.61 11.63 14.58
N LEU A 4 -15.63 10.85 14.13
CA LEU A 4 -14.50 10.44 14.96
C LEU A 4 -13.44 11.53 14.98
N HIS A 5 -12.94 11.88 16.15
CA HIS A 5 -11.92 12.91 16.33
C HIS A 5 -10.59 12.28 16.73
N ILE A 6 -9.52 12.69 16.06
CA ILE A 6 -8.14 12.30 16.38
C ILE A 6 -7.55 13.43 17.18
N THR A 7 -7.20 13.14 18.43
CA THR A 7 -6.72 14.16 19.37
C THR A 7 -5.34 13.83 19.92
N THR A 8 -4.94 12.56 19.82
CA THR A 8 -3.66 12.08 20.31
C THR A 8 -2.90 11.29 19.23
N PRO A 9 -1.57 11.14 19.37
CA PRO A 9 -0.81 10.20 18.56
C PRO A 9 -1.36 8.76 18.63
N ALA A 10 -1.84 8.35 19.80
CA ALA A 10 -2.43 7.03 20.00
C ALA A 10 -3.70 6.83 19.17
N ASP A 11 -4.54 7.87 19.05
CA ASP A 11 -5.72 7.86 18.18
C ASP A 11 -5.30 7.67 16.71
N LEU A 12 -4.29 8.42 16.25
CA LEU A 12 -3.82 8.30 14.86
C LEU A 12 -3.30 6.89 14.56
N VAL A 13 -2.46 6.34 15.45
CA VAL A 13 -1.89 5.00 15.24
C VAL A 13 -2.98 3.92 15.33
N SER A 14 -3.93 4.04 16.26
CA SER A 14 -5.10 3.16 16.35
C SER A 14 -5.89 3.19 15.05
N LEU A 15 -6.18 4.39 14.52
CA LEU A 15 -6.88 4.53 13.27
C LEU A 15 -6.14 3.89 12.10
N ILE A 16 -4.81 4.02 12.03
CA ILE A 16 -4.02 3.37 10.97
C ILE A 16 -4.23 1.84 11.02
N GLY A 17 -4.12 1.25 12.20
CA GLY A 17 -4.35 -0.20 12.37
C GLY A 17 -5.76 -0.60 11.98
N HIS A 18 -6.78 0.16 12.37
CA HIS A 18 -8.18 -0.10 12.01
C HIS A 18 -8.49 0.13 10.53
N SER A 19 -7.90 1.14 9.91
CA SER A 19 -8.06 1.45 8.48
C SER A 19 -7.44 0.37 7.60
N LEU A 20 -6.29 -0.17 8.01
CA LEU A 20 -5.62 -1.27 7.32
C LEU A 20 -6.22 -2.64 7.66
N GLY A 21 -6.83 -2.78 8.84
CA GLY A 21 -7.29 -4.05 9.40
C GLY A 21 -6.18 -4.92 10.00
N TYR A 22 -4.94 -4.43 10.03
CA TYR A 22 -3.78 -5.10 10.60
C TYR A 22 -2.70 -4.10 11.01
N TRP A 23 -1.74 -4.55 11.82
CA TRP A 23 -0.54 -3.76 12.13
C TRP A 23 0.50 -3.85 11.01
N PRO A 24 0.84 -2.72 10.35
CA PRO A 24 1.85 -2.74 9.31
C PRO A 24 3.26 -2.94 9.92
N HIS A 25 4.13 -3.64 9.20
CA HIS A 25 5.54 -3.86 9.55
C HIS A 25 6.45 -3.29 8.49
N GLU A 26 7.60 -2.73 8.88
CA GLU A 26 8.57 -2.08 8.00
C GLU A 26 7.88 -1.21 6.93
N SER A 27 7.02 -0.29 7.37
CA SER A 27 6.13 0.47 6.50
C SER A 27 6.18 1.96 6.76
N LEU A 28 6.05 2.74 5.69
CA LEU A 28 5.60 4.13 5.75
C LEU A 28 4.09 4.16 5.50
N VAL A 29 3.34 4.79 6.41
CA VAL A 29 1.93 5.12 6.21
C VAL A 29 1.80 6.64 6.15
N CYS A 30 1.18 7.16 5.09
CA CYS A 30 0.85 8.57 4.94
C CYS A 30 -0.67 8.73 4.85
N ILE A 31 -1.20 9.75 5.52
CA ILE A 31 -2.61 10.11 5.45
C ILE A 31 -2.71 11.54 4.93
N SER A 32 -3.43 11.74 3.83
CA SER A 32 -3.72 13.10 3.34
C SER A 32 -4.79 13.76 4.21
N LEU A 33 -4.69 15.08 4.36
CA LEU A 33 -5.62 15.87 5.14
C LEU A 33 -6.21 16.97 4.27
N GLN A 34 -7.53 17.07 4.23
CA GLN A 34 -8.25 18.22 3.72
C GLN A 34 -8.74 19.02 4.93
N GLN A 35 -8.06 20.12 5.24
CA GLN A 35 -8.25 20.89 6.47
C GLN A 35 -8.06 19.99 7.71
N ASN A 36 -9.15 19.66 8.41
CA ASN A 36 -9.16 18.79 9.59
C ASN A 36 -9.88 17.46 9.34
N ARG A 37 -10.10 17.11 8.06
CA ARG A 37 -10.70 15.83 7.66
C ARG A 37 -9.64 14.98 7.00
N MET A 38 -9.64 13.70 7.32
CA MET A 38 -8.76 12.75 6.67
C MET A 38 -9.27 12.41 5.28
N GLY A 39 -8.33 12.30 4.36
CA GLY A 39 -8.53 11.79 3.00
C GLY A 39 -7.92 10.40 2.84
N ALA A 40 -7.20 10.23 1.74
CA ALA A 40 -6.57 8.97 1.37
C ALA A 40 -5.50 8.51 2.38
N THR A 41 -5.50 7.21 2.67
CA THR A 41 -4.43 6.54 3.41
C THR A 41 -3.58 5.73 2.43
N LEU A 42 -2.28 5.98 2.41
CA LEU A 42 -1.30 5.30 1.59
C LEU A 42 -0.33 4.54 2.49
N ARG A 43 -0.23 3.22 2.32
CA ARG A 43 0.79 2.40 2.98
C ARG A 43 1.78 1.88 1.95
N LEU A 44 3.06 2.00 2.25
CA LEU A 44 4.17 1.53 1.41
C LEU A 44 5.19 0.81 2.29
N ASP A 45 5.84 -0.22 1.74
CA ASP A 45 7.00 -0.83 2.41
C ASP A 45 8.15 0.18 2.53
N LEU A 46 8.90 0.13 3.61
CA LEU A 46 10.10 0.95 3.79
C LEU A 46 11.17 0.54 2.76
N PRO A 47 11.97 1.50 2.27
CA PRO A 47 13.05 1.19 1.35
C PRO A 47 14.10 0.32 2.05
N THR A 48 14.41 -0.84 1.46
CA THR A 48 15.41 -1.78 1.98
C THR A 48 16.86 -1.38 1.68
N THR A 49 17.06 -0.41 0.77
CA THR A 49 18.39 0.03 0.32
C THR A 49 18.62 1.50 0.65
N PRO A 50 19.64 1.82 1.47
CA PRO A 50 20.07 3.20 1.72
C PRO A 50 20.42 3.91 0.40
N GLY A 51 20.01 5.17 0.24
CA GLY A 51 20.32 5.98 -0.95
C GLY A 51 19.18 6.17 -1.96
N HIS A 52 18.04 5.50 -1.78
CA HIS A 52 16.84 5.71 -2.62
C HIS A 52 15.81 6.66 -2.00
N ALA A 53 16.14 7.38 -0.93
CA ALA A 53 15.25 8.28 -0.20
C ALA A 53 14.50 9.26 -1.12
N HIS A 54 15.20 9.97 -2.01
CA HIS A 54 14.57 10.92 -2.93
C HIS A 54 13.67 10.24 -3.98
N THR A 55 14.08 9.11 -4.54
CA THR A 55 13.26 8.37 -5.53
C THR A 55 12.01 7.83 -4.87
N TYR A 56 12.13 7.30 -3.66
CA TYR A 56 11.02 6.82 -2.84
C TYR A 56 10.06 7.97 -2.49
N ALA A 57 10.58 9.07 -1.93
CA ALA A 57 9.81 10.27 -1.60
C ALA A 57 9.06 10.84 -2.80
N ARG A 58 9.69 10.86 -3.99
CA ARG A 58 9.04 11.28 -5.24
C ARG A 58 7.89 10.36 -5.63
N LYS A 59 8.04 9.04 -5.48
CA LYS A 59 6.94 8.07 -5.72
C LYS A 59 5.79 8.31 -4.75
N VAL A 60 6.08 8.44 -3.45
CA VAL A 60 5.07 8.73 -2.40
C VAL A 60 4.33 10.03 -2.72
N GLY A 61 5.07 11.10 -3.06
CA GLY A 61 4.48 12.38 -3.45
C GLY A 61 3.65 12.30 -4.72
N GLY A 62 4.03 11.46 -5.69
CA GLY A 62 3.22 11.17 -6.87
C GLY A 62 1.87 10.57 -6.51
N TYR A 63 1.85 9.56 -5.63
CA TYR A 63 0.59 8.93 -5.19
C TYR A 63 -0.29 9.86 -4.37
N LEU A 64 0.27 10.67 -3.47
CA LEU A 64 -0.54 11.57 -2.64
C LEU A 64 -1.12 12.76 -3.43
N ARG A 65 -0.52 13.10 -4.58
CA ARG A 65 -1.00 14.18 -5.47
C ARG A 65 -2.30 13.85 -6.20
N THR A 66 -2.71 12.59 -6.28
CA THR A 66 -4.00 12.23 -6.86
C THR A 66 -5.15 12.84 -6.07
N HIS A 67 -4.98 12.97 -4.75
CA HIS A 67 -5.96 13.60 -3.89
C HIS A 67 -5.85 15.14 -3.99
N GLN A 68 -6.41 15.70 -5.06
CA GLN A 68 -6.26 17.11 -5.44
C GLN A 68 -6.68 18.11 -4.37
N ASP A 69 -7.62 17.71 -3.51
CA ASP A 69 -8.17 18.53 -2.43
C ASP A 69 -7.37 18.45 -1.12
N ALA A 70 -6.31 17.64 -1.08
CA ALA A 70 -5.45 17.59 0.09
C ALA A 70 -4.74 18.94 0.29
N THR A 71 -4.58 19.30 1.56
CA THR A 71 -3.93 20.55 2.02
C THR A 71 -2.75 20.29 2.95
N ALA A 72 -2.58 19.04 3.39
CA ALA A 72 -1.55 18.61 4.32
C ALA A 72 -1.44 17.09 4.31
N ALA A 73 -0.39 16.57 4.95
CA ALA A 73 -0.25 15.15 5.23
C ALA A 73 0.28 14.91 6.65
N VAL A 74 -0.04 13.74 7.21
CA VAL A 74 0.65 13.18 8.39
C VAL A 74 1.23 11.82 8.02
N PHE A 75 2.26 11.39 8.74
CA PHE A 75 2.86 10.09 8.48
C PHE A 75 3.17 9.29 9.75
N ALA A 76 3.31 7.99 9.57
CA ALA A 76 3.75 7.03 10.58
C ALA A 76 4.74 6.05 9.94
N ILE A 77 5.92 5.90 10.53
CA ILE A 77 6.92 4.88 10.16
C ILE A 77 6.80 3.73 11.16
N PHE A 78 6.41 2.55 10.69
CA PHE A 78 6.38 1.32 11.47
C PHE A 78 7.64 0.52 11.20
N THR A 79 8.42 0.23 12.24
CA THR A 79 9.65 -0.55 12.11
C THR A 79 9.89 -1.39 13.36
N ASN A 80 10.50 -2.55 13.17
CA ASN A 80 10.98 -3.39 14.27
C ASN A 80 12.38 -2.96 14.74
N THR A 81 13.00 -2.00 14.05
CA THR A 81 14.30 -1.45 14.43
C THR A 81 14.14 -0.60 15.68
N HIS A 82 14.91 -0.91 16.72
CA HIS A 82 14.97 -0.05 17.90
C HIS A 82 15.58 1.29 17.51
N ARG A 83 15.04 2.39 18.07
CA ARG A 83 15.56 3.72 17.79
C ARG A 83 16.99 3.86 18.34
N ASP A 84 17.94 3.93 17.42
CA ASP A 84 19.37 4.19 17.63
C ASP A 84 19.91 5.16 16.57
N ASN A 85 21.20 5.49 16.65
CA ASN A 85 21.85 6.41 15.71
C ASN A 85 21.74 5.97 14.24
N ASP A 86 21.68 4.66 13.97
CA ASP A 86 21.58 4.11 12.62
C ASP A 86 20.15 4.32 12.06
N SER A 87 19.13 4.18 12.91
CA SER A 87 17.74 4.49 12.56
C SER A 87 17.53 5.98 12.26
N GLU A 88 18.20 6.90 12.98
CA GLU A 88 18.14 8.34 12.68
C GLU A 88 18.77 8.65 11.32
N ALA A 89 19.93 8.04 11.05
CA ALA A 89 20.64 8.18 9.78
C ALA A 89 19.85 7.60 8.60
N LEU A 90 19.05 6.56 8.82
CA LEU A 90 18.21 5.95 7.79
C LEU A 90 16.95 6.78 7.50
N PHE A 91 16.20 7.16 8.55
CA PHE A 91 14.89 7.79 8.38
C PHE A 91 14.96 9.31 8.20
N GLY A 92 15.98 9.99 8.73
CA GLY A 92 16.18 11.43 8.57
C GLY A 92 16.13 11.88 7.11
N PRO A 93 17.04 11.40 6.24
CA PRO A 93 17.06 11.78 4.83
C PRO A 93 15.77 11.39 4.08
N LEU A 94 15.13 10.29 4.45
CA LEU A 94 13.86 9.85 3.87
C LEU A 94 12.72 10.83 4.18
N VAL A 95 12.57 11.19 5.45
CA VAL A 95 11.50 12.09 5.92
C VAL A 95 11.73 13.51 5.42
N GLU A 96 12.98 14.00 5.42
CA GLU A 96 13.31 15.30 4.82
C GLU A 96 12.96 15.36 3.33
N ALA A 97 13.35 14.33 2.56
CA ALA A 97 13.01 14.25 1.15
C ALA A 97 11.49 14.19 0.93
N LEU A 98 10.77 13.43 1.76
CA LEU A 98 9.30 13.35 1.71
C LEU A 98 8.65 14.70 2.02
N ALA A 99 9.09 15.39 3.08
CA ALA A 99 8.60 16.70 3.46
C ALA A 99 8.77 17.73 2.34
N GLN A 100 9.94 17.74 1.70
CA GLN A 100 10.20 18.62 0.56
C GLN A 100 9.29 18.30 -0.63
N GLN A 101 9.15 17.03 -1.01
CA GLN A 101 8.31 16.63 -2.15
C GLN A 101 6.84 16.97 -1.91
N LEU A 102 6.32 16.72 -0.70
CA LEU A 102 4.93 17.01 -0.38
C LEU A 102 4.66 18.50 -0.22
N ALA A 103 5.59 19.28 0.34
CA ALA A 103 5.48 20.73 0.39
C ALA A 103 5.45 21.36 -1.02
N LEU A 104 6.29 20.89 -1.95
CA LEU A 104 6.26 21.31 -3.35
C LEU A 104 4.94 20.98 -4.06
N ALA A 105 4.24 19.94 -3.59
CA ALA A 105 2.94 19.53 -4.09
C ALA A 105 1.76 20.20 -3.38
N GLY A 106 1.99 21.17 -2.48
CA GLY A 106 0.93 21.85 -1.73
C GLY A 106 0.39 21.07 -0.53
N ASN A 107 1.04 19.98 -0.14
CA ASN A 107 0.61 19.04 0.91
C ASN A 107 1.66 18.90 2.03
N PRO A 108 2.07 19.99 2.72
CA PRO A 108 3.13 19.92 3.71
C PRO A 108 2.82 18.89 4.82
N ILE A 109 3.88 18.23 5.31
CA ILE A 109 3.77 17.34 6.46
C ILE A 109 3.50 18.18 7.72
N GLN A 110 2.39 17.90 8.41
CA GLN A 110 2.04 18.56 9.67
C GLN A 110 2.68 17.88 10.87
N ALA A 111 2.70 16.54 10.88
CA ALA A 111 3.25 15.75 11.97
C ALA A 111 3.64 14.36 11.48
N GLY A 112 4.55 13.73 12.22
CA GLY A 112 5.09 12.42 11.91
C GLY A 112 5.36 11.63 13.18
N TRP A 113 5.26 10.31 13.09
CA TRP A 113 5.62 9.42 14.20
C TRP A 113 6.49 8.27 13.71
N ASN A 114 7.42 7.86 14.55
CA ASN A 114 8.10 6.57 14.44
C ASN A 114 7.50 5.63 15.48
N ILE A 115 7.07 4.46 15.03
CA ILE A 115 6.42 3.40 15.79
C ILE A 115 7.39 2.24 15.79
N GLY A 116 8.08 2.06 16.92
CA GLY A 116 8.98 0.94 17.16
C GLY A 116 8.26 -0.26 17.78
N PRO A 117 9.01 -1.27 18.27
CA PRO A 117 8.43 -2.48 18.83
C PRO A 117 7.73 -2.29 20.19
N THR A 118 8.08 -1.24 20.95
CA THR A 118 7.58 -1.04 22.33
C THR A 118 7.04 0.36 22.62
N ALA A 119 7.44 1.34 21.83
CA ALA A 119 7.02 2.73 21.97
C ALA A 119 6.93 3.43 20.62
N MET A 120 6.18 4.52 20.61
CA MET A 120 6.16 5.48 19.50
C MET A 120 6.72 6.82 19.97
N ALA A 121 7.28 7.59 19.04
CA ALA A 121 7.72 8.96 19.30
C ALA A 121 7.40 9.86 18.11
N GLU A 122 7.12 11.13 18.41
CA GLU A 122 6.99 12.16 17.39
C GLU A 122 8.32 12.31 16.63
N PHE A 123 8.26 12.31 15.30
CA PHE A 123 9.40 12.58 14.43
C PHE A 123 9.41 14.05 14.06
N ARG A 124 10.48 14.77 14.42
CA ARG A 124 10.68 16.17 14.08
C ARG A 124 11.68 16.26 12.94
N ILE A 125 11.34 17.03 11.92
CA ILE A 125 12.10 17.07 10.66
C ILE A 125 13.23 18.11 10.71
N HIS A 126 13.08 19.18 11.52
CA HIS A 126 14.04 20.29 11.56
C HIS A 126 14.26 20.80 12.99
N PRO A 127 15.38 20.44 13.65
CA PRO A 127 16.34 19.40 13.25
C PRO A 127 15.72 17.99 13.32
N VAL A 128 16.25 17.05 12.55
CA VAL A 128 15.90 15.63 12.66
C VAL A 128 16.12 15.18 14.09
N SER A 129 15.03 14.84 14.77
CA SER A 129 15.04 14.42 16.17
C SER A 129 13.74 13.71 16.53
N TYR A 130 13.75 13.02 17.66
CA TYR A 130 12.59 12.32 18.19
C TYR A 130 12.08 12.97 19.47
N GLY A 131 10.76 12.98 19.62
CA GLY A 131 10.10 13.30 20.88
C GLY A 131 10.32 12.22 21.95
N PRO A 132 9.75 12.41 23.15
CA PRO A 132 9.79 11.41 24.20
C PRO A 132 9.06 10.12 23.77
N ASP A 133 9.48 8.99 24.32
CA ASP A 133 8.81 7.71 24.09
C ASP A 133 7.42 7.68 24.74
N ILE A 134 6.45 7.28 23.93
CA ILE A 134 5.07 7.03 24.31
C ILE A 134 4.85 5.51 24.21
N PRO A 135 4.57 4.81 25.32
CA PRO A 135 4.35 3.36 25.29
C PRO A 135 3.20 2.96 24.35
N LEU A 136 3.34 1.86 23.61
CA LEU A 136 2.28 1.40 22.70
C LEU A 136 0.99 0.99 23.43
N THR A 137 1.04 0.73 24.74
CA THR A 137 -0.16 0.49 25.57
C THR A 137 -1.11 1.70 25.59
N THR A 138 -0.63 2.90 25.24
CA THR A 138 -1.49 4.08 25.08
C THR A 138 -2.46 3.94 23.89
N ILE A 139 -2.11 3.16 22.87
CA ILE A 139 -2.99 2.86 21.73
C ILE A 139 -4.18 2.03 22.20
N GLN A 140 -3.94 1.02 23.04
CA GLN A 140 -5.00 0.15 23.57
C GLN A 140 -5.99 0.91 24.47
N SER A 141 -5.53 1.97 25.11
CA SER A 141 -6.32 2.82 26.00
C SER A 141 -6.90 4.07 25.33
N SER A 142 -6.70 4.23 24.02
CA SER A 142 -7.30 5.33 23.24
C SER A 142 -8.82 5.21 23.19
N VAL A 143 -9.49 6.36 23.34
CA VAL A 143 -10.96 6.45 23.19
C VAL A 143 -11.38 6.10 21.77
N LEU A 144 -10.60 6.54 20.76
CA LEU A 144 -10.87 6.21 19.37
C LEU A 144 -10.76 4.71 19.11
N ASN A 145 -9.76 4.06 19.68
CA ASN A 145 -9.59 2.61 19.60
C ASN A 145 -10.82 1.86 20.14
N ALA A 146 -11.28 2.24 21.34
CA ALA A 146 -12.47 1.64 21.95
C ALA A 146 -13.73 1.84 21.10
N GLU A 147 -13.92 3.04 20.53
CA GLU A 147 -15.06 3.35 19.66
C GLU A 147 -15.02 2.54 18.35
N LEU A 148 -13.86 2.40 17.72
CA LEU A 148 -13.72 1.61 16.49
C LEU A 148 -13.97 0.11 16.74
N ILE A 149 -13.52 -0.43 17.86
CA ILE A 149 -13.85 -1.79 18.30
C ILE A 149 -15.35 -1.94 18.56
N PHE A 150 -15.98 -0.97 19.24
CA PHE A 150 -17.42 -0.96 19.48
C PHE A 150 -18.22 -0.95 18.16
N ARG A 151 -17.72 -0.26 17.14
CA ARG A 151 -18.27 -0.28 15.76
C ARG A 151 -17.96 -1.56 14.98
N GLY A 152 -17.34 -2.55 15.61
CA GLY A 152 -17.05 -3.86 15.02
C GLY A 152 -15.73 -3.95 14.26
N SER A 153 -14.88 -2.93 14.30
CA SER A 153 -13.56 -2.99 13.67
C SER A 153 -12.60 -3.84 14.50
N GLN A 154 -11.76 -4.61 13.82
CA GLN A 154 -10.74 -5.46 14.42
C GLN A 154 -9.41 -5.25 13.71
N ILE A 155 -8.32 -5.28 14.47
CA ILE A 155 -6.96 -5.19 13.95
C ILE A 155 -6.30 -6.56 14.13
N LYS A 156 -5.82 -7.14 13.04
CA LYS A 156 -5.04 -8.39 13.06
C LYS A 156 -3.56 -8.09 13.29
N ASP A 157 -2.80 -9.05 13.79
CA ASP A 157 -1.36 -8.87 13.99
C ASP A 157 -0.62 -8.64 12.67
N SER A 158 -1.01 -9.36 11.62
CA SER A 158 -0.51 -9.15 10.27
C SER A 158 -1.55 -9.51 9.23
N LEU A 159 -1.40 -8.91 8.04
CA LEU A 159 -2.09 -9.36 6.85
C LEU A 159 -1.23 -10.42 6.18
N ALA A 160 -1.61 -11.69 6.33
CA ALA A 160 -1.24 -12.68 5.35
C ALA A 160 -2.06 -12.34 4.09
N LEU A 161 -1.50 -11.52 3.20
CA LEU A 161 -2.04 -11.43 1.85
C LEU A 161 -2.03 -12.87 1.31
N PRO A 162 -3.19 -13.39 0.85
CA PRO A 162 -3.19 -14.69 0.19
C PRO A 162 -2.22 -14.59 -0.98
N HIS A 163 -1.07 -15.25 -0.85
CA HIS A 163 -0.26 -15.54 -2.00
C HIS A 163 -1.06 -16.57 -2.79
N PRO A 164 -1.32 -16.34 -4.09
CA PRO A 164 -2.01 -17.33 -4.89
C PRO A 164 -1.26 -18.65 -4.72
N THR A 165 -1.92 -19.62 -4.07
CA THR A 165 -1.23 -20.83 -3.63
C THR A 165 -0.95 -21.64 -4.88
N VAL A 166 0.33 -21.76 -5.23
CA VAL A 166 0.72 -22.60 -6.36
C VAL A 166 0.54 -24.05 -5.92
N THR A 167 -0.50 -24.70 -6.46
CA THR A 167 -0.71 -26.13 -6.22
C THR A 167 0.47 -26.92 -6.82
N ARG A 168 0.66 -28.16 -6.37
CA ARG A 168 1.73 -29.02 -6.89
C ARG A 168 1.63 -29.23 -8.41
N GLU A 169 0.42 -29.17 -8.95
CA GLU A 169 0.14 -29.30 -10.37
C GLU A 169 0.74 -28.15 -11.19
N PHE A 170 0.63 -26.92 -10.70
CA PHE A 170 1.13 -25.73 -11.40
C PHE A 170 2.60 -25.38 -11.09
N THR A 171 3.24 -26.04 -10.13
CA THR A 171 4.55 -25.60 -9.59
C THR A 171 5.64 -25.53 -10.68
N ALA A 172 5.78 -26.56 -11.50
CA ALA A 172 6.84 -26.61 -12.52
C ALA A 172 6.65 -25.55 -13.62
N ASP A 173 5.41 -25.34 -14.05
CA ASP A 173 5.07 -24.39 -15.10
C ASP A 173 5.20 -22.96 -14.60
N VAL A 174 4.69 -22.67 -13.39
CA VAL A 174 4.84 -21.35 -12.74
C VAL A 174 6.32 -20.98 -12.58
N GLU A 175 7.16 -21.92 -12.13
CA GLU A 175 8.61 -21.66 -12.03
C GLU A 175 9.24 -21.36 -13.38
N THR A 176 8.80 -22.04 -14.44
CA THR A 176 9.30 -21.84 -15.80
C THR A 176 8.94 -20.46 -16.32
N HIS A 177 7.68 -20.04 -16.16
CA HIS A 177 7.23 -18.71 -16.55
C HIS A 177 7.89 -17.60 -15.72
N LEU A 178 8.09 -17.80 -14.41
CA LEU A 178 8.82 -16.86 -13.54
C LEU A 178 10.27 -16.65 -14.02
N LYS A 179 10.98 -17.74 -14.37
CA LYS A 179 12.34 -17.67 -14.90
C LYS A 179 12.38 -16.93 -16.25
N ALA A 180 11.42 -17.19 -17.13
CA ALA A 180 11.31 -16.49 -18.41
C ALA A 180 11.03 -14.99 -18.23
N ALA A 181 10.11 -14.63 -17.33
CA ALA A 181 9.77 -13.25 -17.00
C ALA A 181 10.97 -12.50 -16.41
N ALA A 182 11.79 -13.16 -15.58
CA ALA A 182 12.96 -12.55 -14.93
C ALA A 182 14.01 -12.00 -15.92
N VAL A 183 14.12 -12.59 -17.13
CA VAL A 183 15.06 -12.15 -18.18
C VAL A 183 14.57 -10.91 -18.92
N GLN A 184 13.26 -10.63 -18.89
CA GLN A 184 12.66 -9.47 -19.55
C GLN A 184 12.86 -8.19 -18.72
N SER A 185 12.93 -7.05 -19.40
CA SER A 185 12.83 -5.74 -18.72
C SER A 185 11.46 -5.58 -18.06
N SER A 186 11.39 -4.76 -17.00
CA SER A 186 10.13 -4.47 -16.28
C SER A 186 9.01 -3.99 -17.21
N ALA A 187 9.33 -3.13 -18.18
CA ALA A 187 8.35 -2.62 -19.14
C ALA A 187 7.83 -3.72 -20.09
N GLN A 188 8.72 -4.57 -20.61
CA GLN A 188 8.33 -5.69 -21.48
C GLN A 188 7.48 -6.71 -20.74
N ARG A 189 7.89 -7.07 -19.52
CA ARG A 189 7.17 -8.01 -18.66
C ARG A 189 5.77 -7.50 -18.33
N THR A 190 5.65 -6.22 -17.99
CA THR A 190 4.37 -5.58 -17.72
C THR A 190 3.47 -5.59 -18.96
N ALA A 191 4.01 -5.22 -20.13
CA ALA A 191 3.23 -5.24 -21.37
C ALA A 191 2.77 -6.64 -21.76
N ALA A 192 3.63 -7.66 -21.61
CA ALA A 192 3.30 -9.05 -21.89
C ALA A 192 2.20 -9.57 -20.95
N ALA A 193 2.36 -9.37 -19.63
CA ALA A 193 1.38 -9.79 -18.64
C ALA A 193 0.01 -9.13 -18.87
N ARG A 194 -0.02 -7.82 -19.14
CA ARG A 194 -1.27 -7.09 -19.42
C ARG A 194 -1.95 -7.56 -20.71
N GLY A 195 -1.17 -7.80 -21.76
CA GLY A 195 -1.69 -8.30 -23.04
C GLY A 195 -2.31 -9.69 -22.87
N TYR A 196 -1.61 -10.58 -22.17
CA TYR A 196 -2.07 -11.94 -21.90
C TYR A 196 -3.31 -11.98 -21.01
N TRP A 197 -3.32 -11.17 -19.95
CA TRP A 197 -4.50 -11.00 -19.10
C TRP A 197 -5.69 -10.50 -19.90
N SER A 198 -5.48 -9.51 -20.77
CA SER A 198 -6.57 -8.98 -21.59
C SER A 198 -7.13 -10.02 -22.56
N SER A 199 -6.28 -10.80 -23.24
CA SER A 199 -6.77 -11.87 -24.13
C SER A 199 -7.63 -12.88 -23.39
N LEU A 200 -7.24 -13.28 -22.17
CA LEU A 200 -8.03 -14.25 -21.41
C LEU A 200 -9.40 -13.71 -20.95
N LEU A 201 -9.49 -12.40 -20.71
CA LEU A 201 -10.76 -11.77 -20.33
C LEU A 201 -11.65 -11.47 -21.54
N ASP A 202 -11.05 -11.23 -22.72
CA ASP A 202 -11.76 -10.79 -23.92
C ASP A 202 -12.16 -11.94 -24.86
N ASP A 203 -11.43 -13.07 -24.85
CA ASP A 203 -11.67 -14.19 -25.77
C ASP A 203 -12.90 -15.04 -25.38
N GLY A 204 -13.34 -14.98 -24.11
CA GLY A 204 -14.56 -15.66 -23.61
C GLY A 204 -14.48 -17.19 -23.51
N ASP A 205 -13.38 -17.79 -23.95
CA ASP A 205 -13.11 -19.22 -23.84
C ASP A 205 -12.62 -19.60 -22.43
N GLU A 206 -12.92 -20.84 -22.01
CA GLU A 206 -12.43 -21.36 -20.74
C GLU A 206 -10.89 -21.55 -20.80
N PRO A 207 -10.11 -20.96 -19.86
CA PRO A 207 -8.67 -21.00 -19.90
C PRO A 207 -8.14 -22.41 -19.63
N THR A 208 -7.12 -22.81 -20.39
CA THR A 208 -6.41 -24.08 -20.20
C THR A 208 -5.52 -24.03 -18.95
N ALA A 209 -5.14 -25.20 -18.42
CA ALA A 209 -4.21 -25.30 -17.29
C ALA A 209 -2.87 -24.57 -17.53
N ALA A 210 -2.33 -24.62 -18.76
CA ALA A 210 -1.12 -23.89 -19.11
C ALA A 210 -1.32 -22.37 -19.06
N GLN A 211 -2.48 -21.88 -19.52
CA GLN A 211 -2.83 -20.46 -19.44
C GLN A 211 -3.01 -19.99 -18.00
N LEU A 212 -3.67 -20.80 -17.17
CA LEU A 212 -3.80 -20.56 -15.74
C LEU A 212 -2.44 -20.52 -15.04
N ALA A 213 -1.52 -21.44 -15.37
CA ALA A 213 -0.16 -21.45 -14.81
C ALA A 213 0.62 -20.18 -15.16
N GLU A 214 0.49 -19.70 -16.40
CA GLU A 214 1.15 -18.48 -16.85
C GLU A 214 0.59 -17.24 -16.12
N VAL A 215 -0.74 -17.08 -16.02
CA VAL A 215 -1.34 -16.00 -15.23
C VAL A 215 -0.91 -16.08 -13.77
N LEU A 216 -0.95 -17.28 -13.18
CA LEU A 216 -0.57 -17.51 -11.80
C LEU A 216 0.88 -17.05 -11.55
N SER A 217 1.78 -17.27 -12.52
CA SER A 217 3.16 -16.81 -12.45
C SER A 217 3.28 -15.28 -12.39
N TYR A 218 2.46 -14.55 -13.16
CA TYR A 218 2.43 -13.09 -13.09
C TYR A 218 1.87 -12.60 -11.75
N LEU A 219 0.85 -13.28 -11.20
CA LEU A 219 0.28 -12.95 -9.90
C LEU A 219 1.23 -13.21 -8.72
N GLN A 220 2.30 -14.00 -8.90
CA GLN A 220 3.38 -14.12 -7.91
C GLN A 220 4.29 -12.88 -7.84
N ILE A 221 4.26 -12.00 -8.86
CA ILE A 221 5.07 -10.78 -8.90
C ILE A 221 4.18 -9.61 -8.46
N PRO A 222 4.41 -8.99 -7.27
CA PRO A 222 3.48 -8.01 -6.70
C PRO A 222 3.12 -6.86 -7.65
N GLU A 223 4.12 -6.31 -8.34
CA GLU A 223 3.95 -5.19 -9.28
C GLU A 223 3.05 -5.55 -10.47
N LEU A 224 3.12 -6.80 -10.95
CA LEU A 224 2.27 -7.29 -12.03
C LEU A 224 0.89 -7.64 -11.50
N ARG A 225 0.81 -8.35 -10.36
CA ARG A 225 -0.44 -8.70 -9.70
C ARG A 225 -1.33 -7.48 -9.51
N ASP A 226 -0.78 -6.45 -8.88
CA ASP A 226 -1.52 -5.22 -8.59
C ASP A 226 -1.94 -4.53 -9.90
N ARG A 227 -1.12 -4.63 -10.96
CA ARG A 227 -1.50 -4.14 -12.30
C ARG A 227 -2.62 -4.94 -12.96
N LEU A 228 -2.58 -6.27 -12.90
CA LEU A 228 -3.62 -7.12 -13.50
C LEU A 228 -4.96 -6.92 -12.78
N ILE A 229 -4.95 -6.81 -11.46
CA ILE A 229 -6.14 -6.50 -10.66
C ILE A 229 -6.69 -5.11 -11.05
N ALA A 230 -5.84 -4.11 -11.18
CA ALA A 230 -6.26 -2.78 -11.59
C ALA A 230 -6.83 -2.73 -13.04
N ASP A 231 -6.43 -3.65 -13.92
CA ASP A 231 -6.92 -3.74 -15.30
C ASP A 231 -8.27 -4.49 -15.41
N MET A 232 -8.77 -5.15 -14.35
CA MET A 232 -10.06 -5.87 -14.35
C MET A 232 -11.24 -5.03 -14.88
N PRO A 233 -11.39 -3.74 -14.49
CA PRO A 233 -12.53 -2.92 -14.93
C PRO A 233 -12.53 -2.55 -16.42
N GLY A 234 -11.50 -2.94 -17.21
CA GLY A 234 -11.39 -2.59 -18.63
C GLY A 234 -11.06 -1.11 -18.89
N LEU A 235 -10.72 -0.36 -17.85
CA LEU A 235 -10.44 1.07 -17.93
C LEU A 235 -8.97 1.31 -18.28
N ASN A 236 -8.71 1.92 -19.44
CA ASN A 236 -7.35 2.30 -19.84
C ASN A 236 -6.91 3.62 -19.17
N LEU A 237 -6.80 3.59 -17.84
CA LEU A 237 -6.37 4.71 -17.02
C LEU A 237 -4.99 4.43 -16.39
N PRO A 238 -4.23 5.49 -16.04
CA PRO A 238 -3.10 5.37 -15.15
C PRO A 238 -3.48 4.63 -13.86
N MET A 239 -2.56 3.81 -13.34
CA MET A 239 -2.75 3.01 -12.12
C MET A 239 -3.30 3.85 -10.96
N GLU A 240 -2.76 5.04 -10.80
CA GLU A 240 -3.13 5.95 -9.74
C GLU A 240 -4.61 6.34 -9.76
N LEU A 241 -5.22 6.56 -10.92
CA LEU A 241 -6.65 6.88 -11.02
C LEU A 241 -7.54 5.66 -10.74
N LEU A 242 -7.10 4.48 -11.18
CA LEU A 242 -7.82 3.22 -10.96
C LEU A 242 -7.90 2.88 -9.47
N LEU A 243 -6.79 3.02 -8.74
CA LEU A 243 -6.72 2.72 -7.31
C LEU A 243 -7.62 3.63 -6.45
N PHE A 244 -7.87 4.86 -6.90
CA PHE A 244 -8.74 5.81 -6.20
C PHE A 244 -10.16 5.85 -6.76
N GLY A 245 -10.51 5.00 -7.73
CA GLY A 245 -11.83 4.99 -8.35
C GLY A 245 -12.17 6.29 -9.10
N GLU A 246 -11.17 7.06 -9.50
CA GLU A 246 -11.34 8.33 -10.20
C GLU A 246 -11.49 8.10 -11.70
N SER A 247 -12.73 7.77 -12.10
CA SER A 247 -13.09 7.57 -13.51
C SER A 247 -14.40 8.26 -13.86
N ASN A 248 -14.45 8.91 -15.02
CA ASN A 248 -15.69 9.42 -15.62
C ASN A 248 -16.38 8.35 -16.49
N THR A 249 -15.74 7.20 -16.68
CA THR A 249 -16.25 6.08 -17.49
C THR A 249 -16.65 4.96 -16.54
N ALA A 250 -17.84 4.38 -16.78
CA ALA A 250 -18.28 3.21 -16.05
C ALA A 250 -17.34 2.01 -16.33
N PRO A 251 -17.08 1.15 -15.33
CA PRO A 251 -16.31 -0.07 -15.54
C PRO A 251 -17.10 -1.06 -16.40
N ASP A 252 -16.36 -1.96 -17.06
CA ASP A 252 -16.94 -3.13 -17.73
C ASP A 252 -17.23 -4.22 -16.69
N TRP A 253 -18.50 -4.36 -16.32
CA TRP A 253 -18.91 -5.32 -15.28
C TRP A 253 -18.79 -6.77 -15.74
N ASP A 254 -19.06 -7.07 -17.02
CA ASP A 254 -18.95 -8.43 -17.54
C ASP A 254 -17.48 -8.90 -17.53
N ARG A 255 -16.56 -7.98 -17.83
CA ARG A 255 -15.12 -8.22 -17.72
C ARG A 255 -14.66 -8.45 -16.29
N ILE A 256 -15.21 -7.69 -15.32
CA ILE A 256 -14.94 -7.89 -13.89
C ILE A 256 -15.40 -9.29 -13.44
N ASP A 257 -16.61 -9.70 -13.82
CA ASP A 257 -17.16 -11.01 -13.47
C ASP A 257 -16.31 -12.14 -14.07
N THR A 258 -15.86 -11.98 -15.32
CA THR A 258 -14.95 -12.92 -15.99
C THR A 258 -13.61 -13.02 -15.25
N ALA A 259 -13.06 -11.87 -14.84
CA ALA A 259 -11.81 -11.83 -14.09
C ALA A 259 -11.93 -12.45 -12.70
N GLU A 260 -13.04 -12.22 -12.00
CA GLU A 260 -13.34 -12.88 -10.73
C GLU A 260 -13.42 -14.40 -10.91
N GLY A 261 -14.14 -14.87 -11.93
CA GLY A 261 -14.24 -16.29 -12.28
C GLY A 261 -12.88 -16.94 -12.52
N LEU A 262 -11.99 -16.28 -13.28
CA LEU A 262 -10.64 -16.77 -13.53
C LEU A 262 -9.79 -16.81 -12.25
N LEU A 263 -9.86 -15.77 -11.42
CA LEU A 263 -9.14 -15.73 -10.14
C LEU A 263 -9.61 -16.84 -9.18
N LEU A 264 -10.91 -17.15 -9.17
CA LEU A 264 -11.44 -18.25 -8.36
C LEU A 264 -10.90 -19.61 -8.80
N GLN A 265 -10.75 -19.86 -10.11
CA GLN A 265 -10.14 -21.08 -10.64
C GLN A 265 -8.68 -21.27 -10.18
N LEU A 266 -7.96 -20.18 -9.87
CA LEU A 266 -6.58 -20.23 -9.36
C LEU A 266 -6.48 -20.51 -7.85
N THR A 267 -7.61 -20.53 -7.13
CA THR A 267 -7.65 -20.75 -5.67
C THR A 267 -8.15 -22.13 -5.25
N LEU A 268 -8.66 -22.92 -6.21
CA LEU A 268 -9.15 -24.29 -6.02
C LEU A 268 -8.07 -25.31 -6.41
#